data_AF-A0A7D5RN81-F1
#
_entry.id   AF-A0A7D5RN81-F1
#
_cell.length_a   1.000
_cell.length_b   1.000
_cell.length_c   1.000
_cell.angle_alpha   90.00
_cell.angle_beta   90.00
_cell.angle_gamma   90.00
#
_symmetry.space_group_name_H-M   'P 1'
#
loop_
_entity.id
_entity.type
_entity.pdbx_description
1 polymer ?
#
loop_
_entity_poly.entity_id
_entity_poly.type
_entity_poly.pdbx_seq_one_letter_code
_entity_poly.pdbx_strand_id
1 'polypeptide(L)'
;MIFLLQASRIILYGLIWGNLIGLGLSWIQYHYKPIKLNEADYYLSIAPIEFSFPAIMTINIVTLTIIMLFLILPSAIVARISPVRTIEYN
;
A
#
# COMPACT_ATOMS: atom_id res chain seq x y z
N MET A 1 -0.16 -19.35 10.54
CA MET A 1 -0.81 -19.20 9.22
C MET A 1 -2.04 -18.28 9.22
N ILE A 2 -2.97 -18.41 10.18
CA ILE A 2 -4.23 -17.62 10.21
C ILE A 2 -3.98 -16.10 10.16
N PHE A 3 -3.00 -15.59 10.91
CA PHE A 3 -2.62 -14.17 10.91
C PHE A 3 -2.26 -13.64 9.51
N LEU A 4 -1.38 -14.34 8.79
CA LEU A 4 -0.95 -13.95 7.45
C LEU A 4 -2.12 -13.95 6.45
N LEU A 5 -3.06 -14.89 6.58
CA LEU A 5 -4.28 -14.96 5.76
C LEU A 5 -5.22 -13.77 5.99
N GLN A 6 -5.39 -13.33 7.24
CA GLN A 6 -6.21 -12.14 7.51
C GLN A 6 -5.49 -10.86 7.07
N ALA A 7 -4.18 -10.76 7.31
CA ALA A 7 -3.39 -9.61 6.89
C ALA A 7 -3.37 -9.45 5.36
N SER A 8 -3.20 -10.55 4.62
CA SER A 8 -3.26 -10.53 3.15
C SER A 8 -4.63 -10.09 2.62
N ARG A 9 -5.74 -10.49 3.25
CA ARG A 9 -7.07 -9.96 2.91
C ARG A 9 -7.15 -8.45 3.12
N ILE A 10 -6.69 -7.94 4.26
CA ILE A 10 -6.69 -6.50 4.57
C ILE A 10 -5.88 -5.72 3.53
N ILE A 11 -4.70 -6.22 3.16
CA ILE A 11 -3.83 -5.60 2.17
C ILE A 11 -4.49 -5.57 0.79
N LEU A 12 -5.14 -6.65 0.38
CA LEU A 12 -5.81 -6.72 -0.91
C LEU A 12 -6.92 -5.67 -1.02
N TYR A 13 -7.76 -5.56 0.01
CA TYR A 13 -8.79 -4.52 0.06
C TYR A 13 -8.19 -3.12 0.13
N GLY A 14 -7.11 -2.94 0.89
CA GLY A 14 -6.37 -1.68 0.97
C GLY A 14 -5.81 -1.24 -0.39
N LEU A 15 -5.26 -2.18 -1.17
CA LEU A 15 -4.78 -1.92 -2.53
C LEU A 15 -5.93 -1.53 -3.47
N ILE A 16 -7.04 -2.26 -3.44
CA ILE A 16 -8.20 -1.95 -4.30
C ILE A 16 -8.72 -0.54 -4.00
N TRP A 17 -9.00 -0.23 -2.73
CA TRP A 17 -9.51 1.09 -2.33
C TRP A 17 -8.47 2.19 -2.54
N GLY A 18 -7.19 1.91 -2.27
CA GLY A 18 -6.08 2.85 -2.48
C GLY A 18 -5.92 3.22 -3.95
N ASN A 19 -5.99 2.26 -4.88
CA ASN A 19 -5.97 2.56 -6.31
C ASN A 19 -7.22 3.30 -6.75
N LEU A 20 -8.41 2.89 -6.29
CA LEU A 20 -9.66 3.56 -6.65
C LEU A 20 -9.63 5.04 -6.26
N ILE A 21 -9.23 5.33 -5.02
CA ILE A 21 -9.13 6.70 -4.50
C ILE A 21 -7.97 7.44 -5.18
N GLY A 22 -6.78 6.85 -5.26
CA GLY A 22 -5.59 7.51 -5.83
C GLY A 22 -5.75 7.85 -7.32
N LEU A 23 -6.29 6.91 -8.11
CA LEU A 23 -6.60 7.13 -9.52
C LEU A 23 -7.80 8.07 -9.69
N GLY A 24 -8.82 7.95 -8.84
CA GLY A 24 -9.96 8.87 -8.83
C GLY A 24 -9.54 10.32 -8.56
N LEU A 25 -8.71 10.54 -7.54
CA LEU A 25 -8.14 11.85 -7.23
C LEU A 25 -7.25 12.36 -8.35
N SER A 26 -6.40 11.50 -8.92
CA SER A 26 -5.56 11.84 -10.07
C SER A 26 -6.42 12.25 -11.28
N TRP A 27 -7.55 11.57 -11.52
CA TRP A 27 -8.45 11.86 -12.63
C TRP A 27 -9.19 13.20 -12.43
N ILE A 28 -9.67 13.46 -11.21
CA ILE A 28 -10.26 14.75 -10.84
C ILE A 28 -9.22 15.86 -11.01
N GLN A 29 -7.97 15.63 -10.57
CA GLN A 29 -6.89 16.59 -10.71
C GLN A 29 -6.52 16.85 -12.17
N TYR A 30 -6.55 15.81 -13.02
CA TYR A 30 -6.28 15.94 -14.45
C TYR A 30 -7.35 16.78 -15.17
N HIS A 31 -8.64 16.55 -14.88
CA HIS A 31 -9.73 17.21 -15.59
C HIS A 31 -10.08 18.60 -15.04
N TYR A 32 -10.22 18.72 -13.72
CA TYR A 32 -10.70 19.94 -13.06
C TYR A 32 -9.56 20.83 -12.57
N LYS A 33 -8.33 20.29 -12.48
CA LYS A 33 -7.13 21.00 -12.01
C LYS A 33 -7.39 21.85 -10.75
N PRO A 34 -8.05 21.29 -9.71
CA PRO A 34 -8.38 22.00 -8.47
C PRO A 34 -7.13 22.50 -7.74
N ILE A 35 -6.00 21.80 -7.85
CA ILE A 35 -4.72 22.23 -7.30
C ILE A 35 -3.88 22.85 -8.42
N LYS A 36 -3.60 24.15 -8.32
CA LYS A 36 -2.68 24.89 -9.19
C LYS A 36 -1.40 25.19 -8.42
N LEU A 37 -0.24 24.99 -9.04
CA LEU A 37 1.03 25.36 -8.42
C LEU A 37 1.30 26.84 -8.69
N ASN A 38 1.88 27.53 -7.71
CA ASN A 38 2.31 28.90 -7.87
C ASN A 38 3.52 28.93 -8.82
N GLU A 39 3.33 29.45 -10.03
CA GLU A 39 4.33 29.44 -11.11
C GLU A 39 5.65 30.12 -10.73
N ALA A 40 5.64 30.98 -9.69
CA ALA A 40 6.82 31.65 -9.16
C ALA A 40 7.82 30.69 -8.46
N ASP A 41 7.34 29.61 -7.86
CA ASP A 41 8.18 28.66 -7.10
C ASP A 41 8.41 27.33 -7.86
N TYR A 42 7.48 26.97 -8.75
CA TYR A 42 7.53 25.77 -9.57
C TYR A 42 7.23 26.17 -11.01
N TYR A 43 8.22 26.02 -11.91
CA TYR A 43 8.16 26.30 -13.36
C TYR A 43 7.03 25.57 -14.14
N LEU A 44 6.12 24.87 -13.45
CA LEU A 44 4.96 24.16 -13.98
C LEU A 44 3.70 24.66 -13.28
N SER A 45 2.78 25.22 -14.05
CA SER A 45 1.48 25.75 -13.57
C SER A 45 0.55 24.67 -13.01
N ILE A 46 0.73 23.42 -13.45
CA ILE A 46 -0.05 22.25 -13.07
C ILE A 46 0.90 21.06 -12.92
N ALA A 47 0.71 20.23 -11.88
CA ALA A 47 1.41 18.96 -11.76
C ALA A 47 1.01 18.04 -12.93
N PRO A 48 1.93 17.66 -13.84
CA PRO A 48 1.61 16.79 -14.96
C PRO A 48 1.28 15.38 -14.42
N ILE A 49 0.03 14.95 -14.60
CA ILE A 49 -0.42 13.62 -14.22
C ILE A 49 -0.35 12.73 -15.45
N GLU A 50 0.55 11.75 -15.41
CA GLU A 50 0.76 10.72 -16.42
C GLU A 50 0.17 9.40 -15.93
N PHE A 51 -0.91 8.93 -16.55
CA PHE A 51 -1.50 7.63 -16.24
C PHE A 51 -0.75 6.50 -16.96
N SER A 52 0.42 6.14 -16.43
CA SER A 52 1.20 5.02 -16.93
C SER A 52 0.75 3.71 -16.26
N PHE A 53 0.08 2.84 -17.02
CA PHE A 53 -0.31 1.51 -16.53
C PHE A 53 0.89 0.68 -16.01
N PRO A 54 2.07 0.67 -16.68
CA PRO A 54 3.27 0.05 -16.12
C PRO A 54 3.69 0.62 -14.77
N ALA A 55 3.61 1.95 -14.58
CA ALA A 55 3.98 2.59 -13.32
C ALA A 55 3.01 2.22 -12.19
N ILE A 56 1.70 2.23 -12.47
CA ILE A 56 0.66 1.82 -11.51
C ILE A 56 0.87 0.36 -11.10
N MET A 57 1.07 -0.55 -12.06
CA MET A 57 1.31 -1.96 -11.77
C MET A 57 2.59 -2.17 -10.96
N THR A 58 3.67 -1.47 -11.31
CA THR A 58 4.96 -1.54 -10.59
C THR A 58 4.82 -1.09 -9.14
N ILE A 59 4.15 0.05 -8.90
CA ILE A 59 3.90 0.54 -7.53
C ILE A 59 3.11 -0.51 -6.73
N ASN A 60 2.04 -1.05 -7.30
CA ASN A 60 1.22 -2.05 -6.60
C ASN A 60 2.01 -3.31 -6.23
N ILE A 61 2.81 -3.84 -7.17
CA ILE A 61 3.64 -5.03 -6.93
C ILE A 61 4.70 -4.75 -5.86
N VAL A 62 5.38 -3.61 -5.93
CA VAL A 62 6.41 -3.22 -4.95
C VAL A 62 5.79 -3.02 -3.57
N THR A 63 4.67 -2.31 -3.48
CA THR A 63 3.95 -2.10 -2.22
C THR A 63 3.51 -3.44 -1.61
N LEU A 64 2.90 -4.33 -2.40
CA LEU A 64 2.51 -5.65 -1.93
C LEU A 64 3.72 -6.45 -1.41
N THR A 65 4.81 -6.44 -2.17
CA THR A 65 6.04 -7.16 -1.82
C THR A 65 6.62 -6.66 -0.50
N ILE A 66 6.74 -5.33 -0.33
CA ILE A 66 7.25 -4.71 0.89
C ILE A 66 6.37 -5.07 2.08
N ILE A 67 5.05 -4.91 1.97
CA ILE A 67 4.15 -5.19 3.10
C ILE A 67 4.19 -6.68 3.47
N MET A 68 4.24 -7.58 2.49
CA MET A 68 4.35 -9.02 2.73
C MET A 68 5.66 -9.37 3.46
N LEU A 69 6.79 -8.77 3.06
CA LEU A 69 8.07 -8.96 3.77
C LEU A 69 7.99 -8.50 5.23
N PHE A 70 7.39 -7.33 5.47
CA PHE A 70 7.17 -6.79 6.81
C PHE A 70 6.24 -7.65 7.68
N LEU A 71 5.35 -8.45 7.09
CA LEU A 71 4.48 -9.36 7.84
C LEU A 71 5.09 -10.75 8.05
N ILE A 72 5.83 -11.25 7.06
CA ILE A 72 6.48 -12.56 7.14
C ILE A 72 7.53 -12.56 8.24
N LEU A 73 8.33 -11.50 8.37
CA LEU A 73 9.35 -11.36 9.43
C LEU A 73 8.78 -11.56 10.85
N PRO A 74 7.82 -10.75 11.33
CA PRO A 74 7.25 -10.91 12.67
C PRO A 74 6.44 -12.20 12.79
N SER A 75 5.72 -12.63 11.74
CA SER A 75 4.99 -13.89 11.77
C SER A 75 5.91 -15.10 11.92
N ALA A 76 7.10 -15.07 11.31
CA ALA A 76 8.09 -16.14 11.43
C ALA A 76 8.75 -16.16 12.82
N ILE A 77 8.98 -14.98 13.42
CA ILE A 77 9.46 -14.87 14.81
C ILE A 77 8.43 -15.46 15.78
N VAL A 78 7.16 -15.04 15.67
CA VAL A 78 6.07 -15.52 16.55
C VAL A 78 5.80 -17.01 16.35
N ALA A 79 5.86 -17.53 15.12
CA ALA A 79 5.67 -18.96 14.86
C ALA A 79 6.79 -19.84 15.46
N ARG A 80 7.98 -19.29 15.72
CA ARG A 80 9.09 -19.98 16.40
C ARG A 80 9.00 -19.92 17.92
N ILE A 81 8.13 -19.08 18.48
CA ILE A 81 7.79 -19.12 19.91
C ILE A 81 6.93 -20.37 20.12
N SER A 82 7.62 -21.49 20.27
CA SER A 82 7.04 -22.83 20.40
C SER A 82 6.09 -22.92 21.60
N PRO A 83 4.94 -23.60 21.47
CA PRO A 83 3.93 -23.78 22.52
C PRO A 83 4.37 -24.77 23.62
N VAL A 84 5.57 -24.60 24.19
CA VAL A 84 6.19 -25.58 25.11
C VAL A 84 6.54 -24.98 26.49
N ARG A 85 6.09 -23.76 26.83
CA ARG A 85 6.30 -23.20 28.18
C ARG A 85 5.09 -22.46 28.75
N THR A 86 3.87 -22.87 28.38
CA THR A 86 2.64 -22.30 28.96
C THR A 86 1.66 -23.36 29.46
N ILE A 87 2.08 -24.62 29.49
CA ILE A 87 1.49 -25.64 30.35
C ILE A 87 2.43 -25.78 31.56
N GLU A 88 2.65 -24.68 32.29
CA GLU A 88 3.03 -24.82 33.70
C GLU A 88 1.73 -25.07 34.45
N TYR A 89 1.61 -26.34 34.82
CA TYR A 89 0.69 -26.94 35.76
C TYR A 89 0.30 -25.99 36.91
N ASN A 90 -1.02 -25.83 37.14
CA ASN A 90 -1.62 -25.66 38.45
C ASN A 90 -2.99 -26.34 38.44
#